data_AF-A0A9W6X1Z2-F1
#
_entry.id   AF-A0A9W6X1Z2-F1
#
_cell.length_a   1.000
_cell.length_b   1.000
_cell.length_c   1.000
_cell.angle_alpha   90.00
_cell.angle_beta   90.00
_cell.angle_gamma   90.00
#
_symmetry.space_group_name_H-M   'P 1'
#
loop_
_entity.id
_entity.type
_entity.pdbx_description
1 polymer ?
#
loop_
_entity_poly.entity_id
_entity_poly.type
_entity_poly.pdbx_seq_one_letter_code
_entity_poly.pdbx_strand_id
1 'polypeptide(L)'
;MKLANGSIGAVVAFWTAEDDVVQVTTSNGVEEHMHSHPPDIVFVYLKDYSSHPFVASLPPGVAPICKRKETGIRVAIRNRLFSLVISQAPVVPAYSLTTEKCQGPTVHKMILAPLRHPTRRIPQRDKPPIPSPTTRWVD
;
A
#
# COMPACT_ATOMS: atom_id res chain seq x y z
N MET A 1 -2.79 0.18 -21.33
CA MET A 1 -2.69 -1.04 -20.48
C MET A 1 -3.02 -0.65 -19.05
N LYS A 2 -3.89 -1.40 -18.34
CA LYS A 2 -4.17 -1.15 -16.92
C LYS A 2 -3.19 -1.98 -16.09
N LEU A 3 -2.40 -1.36 -15.21
CA LEU A 3 -1.60 -2.09 -14.23
C LEU A 3 -2.54 -2.91 -13.34
N ALA A 4 -2.14 -4.14 -13.02
CA ALA A 4 -2.90 -4.96 -12.09
C ALA A 4 -2.85 -4.32 -10.69
N ASN A 5 -3.94 -4.42 -9.93
CA ASN A 5 -3.91 -4.04 -8.52
C ASN A 5 -2.86 -4.90 -7.80
N GLY A 6 -1.94 -4.25 -7.09
CA GLY A 6 -0.88 -4.94 -6.36
C GLY A 6 0.42 -5.17 -7.15
N SER A 7 0.59 -4.55 -8.33
CA SER A 7 1.93 -4.47 -8.95
C SER A 7 2.92 -3.78 -8.01
N ILE A 8 4.08 -4.41 -7.82
CA ILE A 8 5.16 -3.90 -6.95
C ILE A 8 6.29 -3.38 -7.85
N GLY A 9 6.84 -2.22 -7.51
CA GLY A 9 7.95 -1.63 -8.23
C GLY A 9 8.78 -0.70 -7.35
N ALA A 10 9.84 -0.15 -7.94
CA ALA A 10 10.69 0.84 -7.29
C ALA A 10 10.25 2.25 -7.71
N VAL A 11 10.04 3.15 -6.76
CA VAL A 11 9.81 4.57 -7.09
C VAL A 11 11.12 5.16 -7.62
N VAL A 12 11.08 5.80 -8.78
CA VAL A 12 12.26 6.39 -9.44
C VAL A 12 12.22 7.92 -9.44
N ALA A 13 11.03 8.52 -9.42
CA ALA A 13 10.86 9.96 -9.38
C ALA A 13 9.45 10.36 -8.92
N PHE A 14 9.32 11.61 -8.51
CA PHE A 14 8.05 12.26 -8.20
C PHE A 14 7.89 13.51 -9.06
N TRP A 15 6.67 13.76 -9.53
CA TRP A 15 6.24 15.06 -10.00
C TRP A 15 5.39 15.68 -8.89
N THR A 16 5.91 16.73 -8.24
CA THR A 16 5.26 17.40 -7.11
C THR A 16 4.13 18.31 -7.60
N ALA A 17 3.20 18.65 -6.71
CA ALA A 17 2.24 19.71 -6.98
C ALA A 17 2.96 21.06 -7.13
N GLU A 18 2.40 21.97 -7.93
CA GLU A 18 3.01 23.29 -8.21
C GLU A 18 3.16 24.14 -6.94
N ASP A 19 2.24 24.00 -5.99
CA ASP A 19 2.16 24.71 -4.72
C ASP A 19 2.70 23.89 -3.54
N ASP A 20 3.52 22.88 -3.81
CA ASP A 20 4.09 22.04 -2.77
C ASP A 20 5.29 22.70 -2.06
N VAL A 21 5.23 22.72 -0.73
CA VAL A 21 6.33 23.10 0.16
C VAL A 21 7.01 21.84 0.68
N VAL A 22 8.32 21.74 0.43
CA VAL A 22 9.15 20.62 0.90
C VAL A 22 10.00 21.06 2.08
N GLN A 23 9.84 20.37 3.21
CA GLN A 23 10.72 20.50 4.36
C GLN A 23 11.70 19.33 4.38
N VAL A 24 13.00 19.61 4.42
CA VAL A 24 14.04 18.59 4.47
C VAL A 24 14.60 18.52 5.88
N THR A 25 14.53 17.34 6.48
CA THR A 25 15.13 17.05 7.79
C THR A 25 16.08 15.88 7.65
N THR A 26 17.29 16.01 8.20
CA THR A 26 18.25 14.90 8.20
C THR A 26 18.20 14.18 9.55
N SER A 27 17.87 12.90 9.55
CA SER A 27 17.84 12.05 10.75
C SER A 27 18.73 10.83 10.52
N ASN A 28 19.71 10.56 11.40
CA ASN A 28 20.63 9.42 11.26
C ASN A 28 21.34 9.28 9.89
N GLY A 29 21.65 10.39 9.23
CA GLY A 29 22.25 10.41 7.89
C GLY A 29 21.28 10.08 6.74
N VAL A 30 19.98 9.99 7.02
CA VAL A 30 18.90 9.87 6.03
C VAL A 30 18.23 11.23 5.87
N GLU A 31 18.08 11.68 4.63
CA GLU A 31 17.28 12.87 4.31
C GLU A 31 15.80 12.48 4.22
N GLU A 32 15.00 13.03 5.11
CA GLU A 32 13.55 12.92 5.12
C GLU A 32 12.95 14.18 4.49
N HIS A 33 12.18 14.00 3.42
CA HIS A 33 11.51 15.08 2.72
C HIS A 33 10.03 15.04 3.07
N MET A 34 9.56 16.02 3.84
CA MET A 34 8.15 16.20 4.18
C MET A 34 7.50 17.16 3.19
N HIS A 35 6.58 16.64 2.40
CA HIS A 35 5.81 17.39 1.40
C HIS A 35 4.47 17.84 1.98
N SER A 36 4.10 19.09 1.75
CA SER A 36 2.81 19.67 2.16
C SER A 36 1.63 19.11 1.35
N HIS A 37 1.88 18.71 0.10
CA HIS A 37 0.90 18.19 -0.83
C HIS A 37 1.31 16.82 -1.37
N PRO A 38 0.34 15.94 -1.69
CA PRO A 38 0.64 14.70 -2.38
C PRO A 38 1.17 14.99 -3.79
N PRO A 39 2.11 14.19 -4.32
CA PRO A 39 2.61 14.35 -5.67
C PRO A 39 1.49 14.14 -6.70
N ASP A 40 1.56 14.86 -7.81
CA ASP A 40 0.64 14.73 -8.94
C ASP A 40 0.92 13.46 -9.74
N ILE A 41 2.19 13.07 -9.85
CA ILE A 41 2.61 11.84 -10.53
C ILE A 41 3.71 11.16 -9.73
N VAL A 42 3.61 9.84 -9.58
CA VAL A 42 4.69 9.00 -9.07
C VAL A 42 5.18 8.12 -10.21
N PHE A 43 6.48 8.15 -10.50
CA PHE A 43 7.09 7.28 -11.51
C PHE A 43 7.61 6.02 -10.84
N VAL A 44 7.14 4.87 -11.32
CA VAL A 44 7.49 3.55 -10.74
C VAL A 44 8.09 2.66 -11.81
N TYR A 45 9.29 2.15 -11.54
CA TYR A 45 9.92 1.10 -12.35
C TYR A 45 9.38 -0.27 -11.96
N LEU A 46 8.78 -0.95 -12.92
CA LEU A 46 8.20 -2.27 -12.77
C LEU A 46 9.14 -3.32 -13.36
N LYS A 47 9.79 -4.09 -12.48
CA LYS A 47 10.85 -5.04 -12.85
C LYS A 47 10.41 -6.06 -13.92
N ASP A 48 9.17 -6.55 -13.82
CA ASP A 48 8.61 -7.56 -14.72
C ASP A 48 8.22 -6.98 -16.10
N TYR A 49 8.34 -5.67 -16.28
CA TYR A 49 8.01 -4.94 -17.49
C TYR A 49 9.21 -4.16 -18.04
N SER A 50 10.43 -4.59 -17.72
CA SER A 50 11.68 -3.88 -18.04
C SER A 50 11.87 -3.54 -19.51
N SER A 51 11.32 -4.33 -20.43
CA SER A 51 11.36 -4.08 -21.88
C SER A 51 10.14 -3.33 -22.42
N HIS A 52 9.13 -3.07 -21.59
CA HIS A 52 7.84 -2.52 -22.02
C HIS A 52 7.81 -0.99 -21.90
N PRO A 53 7.59 -0.25 -23.00
CA PRO A 53 7.43 1.20 -22.94
C PRO A 53 5.98 1.57 -22.58
N PHE A 54 5.76 2.13 -21.38
CA PHE A 54 4.43 2.61 -20.99
C PHE A 54 4.09 3.98 -21.61
N VAL A 55 5.11 4.83 -21.79
CA VAL A 55 5.02 6.14 -22.44
C VAL A 55 6.29 6.34 -23.26
N ALA A 56 6.17 6.85 -24.49
CA ALA A 56 7.31 6.97 -25.42
C ALA A 56 8.45 7.86 -24.91
N SER A 57 8.13 8.86 -24.08
CA SER A 57 9.11 9.79 -23.49
C SER A 57 9.74 9.28 -22.19
N LEU A 58 9.34 8.11 -21.70
CA LEU A 58 9.87 7.53 -20.47
C LEU A 58 10.74 6.30 -20.77
N PRO A 59 11.72 5.99 -19.90
CA PRO A 59 12.49 4.75 -20.01
C PRO A 59 11.57 3.51 -19.99
N PRO A 60 11.93 2.43 -20.71
CA PRO A 60 11.23 1.15 -20.62
C PRO A 60 11.08 0.67 -19.16
N GLY A 61 9.92 0.08 -18.85
CA GLY A 61 9.57 -0.39 -17.51
C GLY A 61 9.13 0.69 -16.53
N VAL A 62 9.22 1.98 -16.87
CA VAL A 62 8.77 3.08 -16.00
C VAL A 62 7.31 3.44 -16.33
N ALA A 63 6.43 3.28 -15.35
CA ALA A 63 5.02 3.65 -15.45
C ALA A 63 4.75 4.93 -14.64
N PRO A 64 4.08 5.95 -15.22
CA PRO A 64 3.58 7.08 -14.48
C PRO A 64 2.26 6.72 -13.77
N ILE A 65 2.18 6.99 -12.47
CA ILE A 65 1.00 6.77 -11.64
C ILE A 65 0.46 8.13 -11.21
N CYS A 66 -0.61 8.57 -11.85
CA CYS A 66 -1.21 9.87 -11.58
C CYS A 66 -2.05 9.87 -10.29
N LYS A 67 -2.08 11.02 -9.62
CA LYS A 67 -2.99 11.32 -8.51
C LYS A 67 -4.44 11.07 -8.92
N ARG A 68 -5.21 10.46 -8.02
CA ARG A 68 -6.66 10.26 -8.18
C ARG A 68 -7.41 11.04 -7.13
N LYS A 69 -8.53 11.62 -7.53
CA LYS A 69 -9.49 12.28 -6.64
C LYS A 69 -10.72 11.39 -6.50
N GLU A 70 -10.90 10.79 -5.34
CA GLU A 70 -12.09 10.03 -4.98
C GLU A 70 -13.00 10.91 -4.12
N THR A 71 -14.22 11.13 -4.60
CA THR A 71 -15.22 11.97 -3.93
C THR A 71 -16.34 11.11 -3.36
N GLY A 72 -16.85 11.46 -2.17
CA GLY A 72 -18.06 10.87 -1.63
C GLY A 72 -17.85 9.54 -0.90
N ILE A 73 -16.63 9.30 -0.40
CA ILE A 73 -16.36 8.12 0.42
C ILE A 73 -17.11 8.28 1.74
N ARG A 74 -18.11 7.42 1.94
CA ARG A 74 -18.96 7.40 3.12
C ARG A 74 -18.36 6.50 4.18
N VAL A 75 -17.85 7.10 5.25
CA VAL A 75 -17.32 6.36 6.40
C VAL A 75 -18.28 6.54 7.57
N ALA A 76 -18.74 5.42 8.12
CA ALA A 76 -19.55 5.41 9.33
C ALA A 76 -18.65 5.13 10.54
N ILE A 77 -18.54 6.09 11.46
CA ILE A 77 -17.89 5.88 12.76
C ILE A 77 -18.88 6.30 13.83
N ARG A 78 -19.29 5.35 14.69
CA ARG A 78 -20.14 5.56 15.87
C ARG A 78 -21.28 6.57 15.65
N ASN A 79 -22.29 6.17 14.88
CA ASN A 79 -23.51 6.93 14.57
C ASN A 79 -23.30 8.26 13.82
N ARG A 80 -22.14 8.47 13.20
CA ARG A 80 -21.88 9.63 12.33
C ARG A 80 -21.50 9.17 10.94
N LEU A 81 -22.05 9.84 9.93
CA LEU A 81 -21.71 9.63 8.53
C LEU A 81 -20.83 10.80 8.07
N PHE A 82 -19.62 10.48 7.61
CA PHE A 82 -18.73 11.47 7.03
C PHE A 82 -18.67 11.25 5.52
N SER A 83 -18.62 12.34 4.76
CA SER A 83 -18.25 12.32 3.35
C SER A 83 -16.81 12.79 3.26
N LEU A 84 -15.94 11.93 2.76
CA LEU A 84 -14.52 12.23 2.57
C LEU A 84 -14.21 12.42 1.08
N VAL A 85 -13.29 13.32 0.82
CA VAL A 85 -12.64 13.49 -0.48
C VAL A 85 -11.18 13.13 -0.30
N ILE A 86 -10.72 12.10 -1.00
CA ILE A 86 -9.32 11.66 -0.96
C ILE A 86 -8.67 12.06 -2.28
N SER A 87 -7.55 12.76 -2.21
CA SER A 87 -6.76 13.16 -3.37
C SER A 87 -5.34 12.64 -3.17
N GLN A 88 -5.00 11.51 -3.78
CA GLN A 88 -3.70 10.86 -3.57
C GLN A 88 -3.28 10.01 -4.78
N ALA A 89 -1.99 9.88 -5.03
CA ALA A 89 -1.47 8.84 -5.92
C ALA A 89 -1.73 7.46 -5.28
N PRO A 90 -2.31 6.49 -6.03
CA PRO A 90 -2.69 5.18 -5.49
C PRO A 90 -1.47 4.26 -5.32
N VAL A 91 -0.49 4.71 -4.55
CA VAL A 91 0.73 3.98 -4.20
C VAL A 91 0.82 3.87 -2.68
N VAL A 92 1.30 2.73 -2.20
CA VAL A 92 1.54 2.48 -0.78
C VAL A 92 2.95 1.90 -0.63
N PRO A 93 3.75 2.35 0.34
CA PRO A 93 5.04 1.73 0.62
C PRO A 93 4.87 0.23 0.87
N ALA A 94 5.58 -0.60 0.11
CA ALA A 94 5.48 -2.05 0.16
C ALA A 94 6.59 -2.71 1.02
N TYR A 95 7.25 -1.95 1.92
CA TYR A 95 8.31 -2.48 2.80
C TYR A 95 7.80 -3.53 3.78
N SER A 96 6.55 -3.41 4.21
CA SER A 96 5.85 -4.37 5.06
C SER A 96 4.40 -4.46 4.62
N LEU A 97 4.01 -5.59 4.06
CA LEU A 97 2.63 -5.88 3.71
C LEU A 97 2.03 -6.78 4.80
N THR A 98 0.78 -6.53 5.17
CA THR A 98 0.08 -7.49 6.02
C THR A 98 -0.20 -8.77 5.24
N THR A 99 -0.34 -9.89 5.94
CA THR A 99 -0.58 -11.21 5.35
C THR A 99 -1.76 -11.22 4.36
N GLU A 100 -2.79 -10.43 4.64
CA GLU A 100 -3.99 -10.31 3.80
C GLU A 100 -3.70 -9.54 2.50
N LYS A 101 -2.77 -8.57 2.54
CA LYS A 101 -2.34 -7.77 1.39
C LYS A 101 -1.27 -8.46 0.54
N CYS A 102 -0.66 -9.54 1.07
CA CYS A 102 0.24 -10.43 0.34
C CYS A 102 -0.47 -11.56 -0.42
N GLN A 103 -1.80 -11.68 -0.36
CA GLN A 103 -2.51 -12.73 -1.08
C GLN A 103 -2.61 -12.40 -2.58
N GLY A 104 -2.00 -13.23 -3.43
CA GLY A 104 -2.02 -13.07 -4.90
C GLY A 104 -0.68 -12.69 -5.56
N PRO A 105 0.14 -11.75 -5.04
CA PRO A 105 1.42 -11.40 -5.66
C PRO A 105 2.48 -12.49 -5.46
N THR A 106 3.33 -12.68 -6.49
CA THR A 106 4.56 -13.47 -6.37
C THR A 106 5.69 -12.57 -5.87
N VAL A 107 6.19 -12.84 -4.67
CA VAL A 107 7.27 -12.06 -4.04
C VAL A 107 8.58 -12.83 -4.13
N HIS A 108 9.64 -12.20 -4.64
CA HIS A 108 10.93 -12.87 -4.84
C HIS A 108 11.65 -13.22 -3.53
N LYS A 109 11.50 -12.39 -2.49
CA LYS A 109 12.04 -12.61 -1.15
C LYS A 109 11.10 -12.01 -0.11
N MET A 110 10.71 -12.80 0.88
CA MET A 110 9.83 -12.38 1.96
C MET A 110 10.51 -12.66 3.30
N ILE A 111 10.51 -11.66 4.19
CA ILE A 111 10.87 -11.84 5.59
C ILE A 111 9.56 -11.77 6.38
N LEU A 112 9.14 -12.90 6.94
CA LEU A 112 7.96 -12.94 7.80
C LEU A 112 8.38 -12.54 9.21
N ALA A 113 7.88 -11.39 9.66
CA ALA A 113 8.03 -10.94 11.04
C ALA A 113 6.66 -10.64 11.64
N PRO A 114 6.42 -10.94 12.93
CA PRO A 114 5.20 -10.52 13.58
C PRO A 114 5.11 -9.00 13.55
N LEU A 115 4.00 -8.47 13.04
CA LEU A 115 3.69 -7.03 13.11
C LEU A 115 3.65 -6.61 14.57
N ARG A 116 4.74 -5.99 15.04
CA ARG A 116 4.82 -5.34 16.34
C ARG A 116 4.01 -4.06 16.28
N HIS A 117 2.70 -4.18 16.47
CA HIS A 117 1.83 -3.02 16.60
C HIS A 117 2.07 -2.38 17.98
N PRO A 118 2.35 -1.07 18.09
CA PRO A 118 2.73 -0.43 19.36
C PRO A 118 1.66 -0.54 20.45
N THR A 119 0.40 -0.81 20.10
CA THR A 119 -0.69 -1.06 21.05
C THR A 119 -0.99 -2.55 21.32
N ARG A 120 -0.31 -3.49 20.66
CA ARG A 120 -0.62 -4.93 20.74
C ARG A 120 0.39 -5.65 21.63
N ARG A 121 0.07 -5.75 22.93
CA ARG A 121 0.92 -6.41 23.95
C ARG A 121 0.75 -7.94 24.03
N ILE A 122 -0.18 -8.55 23.30
CA ILE A 122 -0.48 -9.98 23.41
C ILE A 122 -0.71 -10.57 22.01
N PRO A 123 -0.02 -11.65 21.62
CA PRO A 123 -0.33 -12.38 20.40
C PRO A 123 -1.70 -13.03 20.52
N GLN A 124 -2.50 -12.94 19.47
CA GLN A 124 -3.82 -13.58 19.41
C GLN A 124 -3.59 -15.10 19.47
N ARG A 125 -3.96 -15.73 20.60
CA ARG A 125 -4.04 -17.19 20.68
C ARG A 125 -5.18 -17.60 19.75
N ASP A 126 -4.85 -18.14 18.59
CA ASP A 126 -5.81 -18.94 17.83
C ASP A 126 -6.08 -20.19 18.66
N LYS A 127 -7.21 -20.17 19.40
CA LYS A 127 -7.74 -21.41 19.94
C LYS A 127 -8.19 -22.25 18.74
N PRO A 128 -7.71 -23.50 18.57
CA PRO A 128 -8.33 -24.38 17.60
C PRO A 128 -9.82 -24.55 17.94
N PRO A 129 -10.69 -24.74 16.93
CA PRO A 129 -12.12 -24.91 17.16
C PRO A 129 -12.35 -26.07 18.13
N ILE A 130 -13.15 -25.83 19.15
CA ILE A 130 -13.62 -26.87 20.08
C ILE A 130 -14.41 -27.88 19.24
N PRO A 131 -14.07 -29.18 19.24
CA PRO A 131 -14.88 -30.17 18.55
C PRO A 131 -16.28 -30.20 19.15
N SER A 132 -17.30 -30.01 18.31
CA SER A 132 -18.71 -30.16 18.67
C SER A 132 -18.95 -31.58 19.19
N PRO A 133 -19.75 -31.77 20.26
CA PRO A 133 -20.01 -33.10 20.81
C PRO A 133 -20.75 -33.97 19.78
N THR A 134 -20.14 -35.11 19.47
CA THR A 134 -20.68 -36.16 18.61
C THR A 134 -21.98 -36.70 19.21
N THR A 135 -23.10 -36.50 18.52
CA THR A 135 -24.35 -37.20 18.82
C THR A 135 -24.12 -38.70 18.62
N ARG A 136 -24.16 -39.46 19.72
CA ARG A 136 -24.23 -40.92 19.68
C ARG A 136 -25.58 -41.31 19.08
N TRP A 137 -25.56 -42.03 17.97
CA TRP A 137 -26.67 -42.89 17.60
C TRP A 137 -26.48 -44.21 18.33
N VAL A 138 -27.52 -44.61 19.07
CA VAL A 138 -27.66 -45.88 19.77
C VAL A 138 -28.34 -46.82 18.79
N ASP A 139 -27.77 -48.01 18.59
CA ASP A 139 -28.50 -49.17 18.07
C ASP A 139 -29.30 -49.82 19.20
#